data_AF-A0AB73M7Z6-F1
#
_entry.id   AF-A0AB73M7Z6-F1
#
_cell.length_a   1.000
_cell.length_b   1.000
_cell.length_c   1.000
_cell.angle_alpha   90.00
_cell.angle_beta   90.00
_cell.angle_gamma   90.00
#
_symmetry.space_group_name_H-M   'P 1'
#
loop_
_entity.id
_entity.type
_entity.pdbx_description
1 polymer ?
#
loop_
_entity_poly.entity_id
_entity_poly.type
_entity_poly.pdbx_seq_one_letter_code
_entity_poly.pdbx_strand_id
1 'polypeptide(L)' 'MPVYVYQCKNCNHVFEQRQSFSDDALRVCPQCGQETLRKRYNTVGITFKGSGFYSTDKNSN' A
#
# COMPACT_ATOMS: atom_id res chain seq x y z
N MET A 1 12.75 3.51 6.91
CA MET A 1 11.44 3.04 7.40
C MET A 1 10.37 3.50 6.42
N PRO A 2 9.47 2.61 5.96
CA PRO A 2 8.37 3.00 5.08
C PRO A 2 7.37 3.91 5.80
N VAL A 3 6.74 4.80 5.03
CA VAL A 3 5.61 5.64 5.47
C VAL A 3 4.33 4.95 5.02
N TYR A 4 3.40 4.75 5.94
CA TYR A 4 2.06 4.25 5.62
C TYR A 4 1.04 5.35 5.87
N VAL A 5 0.09 5.46 4.95
CA VAL A 5 -1.06 6.35 5.11
C VAL A 5 -2.15 5.58 5.82
N TYR A 6 -2.73 6.18 6.85
CA TYR A 6 -3.87 5.64 7.58
C TYR A 6 -5.08 6.56 7.42
N GLN A 7 -6.27 5.97 7.33
CA GLN A 7 -7.54 6.67 7.33
C GLN A 7 -8.47 6.05 8.39
N CYS A 8 -8.99 6.89 9.27
CA CYS A 8 -10.05 6.51 10.22
C CYS A 8 -11.40 6.50 9.51
N LYS A 9 -12.20 5.43 9.67
CA LYS A 9 -13.55 5.37 9.09
C LYS A 9 -14.60 6.18 9.85
N ASN A 10 -14.38 6.46 11.14
CA ASN A 10 -15.35 7.15 11.98
C ASN A 10 -15.28 8.68 11.77
N CYS A 11 -14.10 9.27 11.95
CA CYS A 11 -13.91 10.73 11.81
C CYS A 11 -13.33 11.17 10.46
N ASN A 12 -13.10 10.23 9.52
CA ASN A 12 -12.46 10.49 8.23
C ASN A 12 -11.06 11.15 8.30
N HIS A 13 -10.42 11.12 9.47
CA HIS A 13 -9.08 11.67 9.65
C HIS A 13 -8.04 10.82 8.89
N VAL A 14 -7.21 11.49 8.09
CA VAL A 14 -6.13 10.88 7.31
C VAL A 14 -4.81 11.41 7.83
N PHE A 15 -3.86 10.51 8.10
CA PHE A 15 -2.51 10.88 8.51
C PHE A 15 -1.47 9.89 8.00
N GLU A 16 -0.22 10.32 8.00
CA GLU A 16 0.93 9.56 7.56
C GLU A 16 1.76 9.15 8.76
N GLN A 17 2.04 7.85 8.89
CA GLN A 17 2.82 7.31 9.99
C GLN A 17 4.02 6.53 9.44
N ARG A 18 5.21 6.87 9.92
CA ARG A 18 6.40 6.04 9.72
C ARG A 18 6.27 4.81 10.62
N GLN A 19 6.26 3.63 10.01
CA GLN A 19 6.15 2.36 10.73
C GLN A 19 7.17 1.36 10.17
N SER A 20 7.80 0.58 11.05
CA SER A 20 8.64 -0.54 10.65
C SER A 20 7.80 -1.69 10.11
N PHE A 21 8.35 -2.48 9.19
CA PHE A 21 7.64 -3.65 8.67
C PHE A 21 7.35 -4.70 9.77
N SER A 22 8.23 -4.79 10.77
CA SER A 22 8.08 -5.71 11.91
C SER A 22 7.15 -5.19 13.02
N ASP A 23 6.56 -4.00 12.86
CA ASP A 23 5.75 -3.35 13.90
C ASP A 23 4.25 -3.61 13.66
N ASP A 24 3.50 -3.84 14.74
CA ASP A 24 2.07 -4.15 14.68
C ASP A 24 1.25 -2.99 14.09
N ALA A 25 0.30 -3.30 13.21
CA ALA A 25 -0.52 -2.26 12.58
C ALA A 25 -1.32 -1.45 13.60
N LEU A 26 -1.26 -0.10 13.51
CA LEU A 26 -2.07 0.77 14.36
C LEU A 26 -3.55 0.52 14.12
N ARG A 27 -4.31 0.27 15.20
CA ARG A 27 -5.76 0.09 15.15
C ARG A 27 -6.52 1.29 15.72
N VAL A 28 -5.91 2.01 16.66
CA VAL A 28 -6.53 3.13 17.37
C VAL A 28 -6.28 4.44 16.62
N CYS A 29 -7.35 5.21 16.41
CA CYS A 29 -7.25 6.55 15.85
C CYS A 29 -6.88 7.59 16.93
N PRO A 30 -5.85 8.43 16.72
CA PRO A 30 -5.44 9.44 17.71
C PRO A 30 -6.45 10.60 17.86
N GLN A 31 -7.38 10.78 16.92
CA GLN A 31 -8.38 11.85 16.97
C GLN A 31 -9.66 11.46 17.71
N CYS A 32 -10.12 10.21 17.57
CA CYS A 32 -11.39 9.77 18.17
C CYS A 32 -11.23 8.63 19.19
N GLY A 33 -10.02 8.11 19.39
CA GLY A 33 -9.74 7.02 20.34
C GLY A 33 -10.35 5.67 19.95
N GLN A 34 -10.94 5.54 18.76
CA GLN A 34 -11.62 4.31 18.35
C GLN A 34 -10.76 3.42 17.47
N GLU A 35 -11.00 2.10 17.56
CA GLU A 35 -10.31 1.05 16.80
C GLU A 35 -10.80 0.92 15.35
N THR A 36 -11.04 2.05 14.69
CA THR A 36 -11.58 2.12 13.32
C THR A 36 -10.55 2.61 12.30
N LEU A 37 -9.26 2.59 12.67
CA LEU A 37 -8.16 2.98 11.82
C LEU A 37 -7.88 1.89 10.76
N ARG A 38 -7.74 2.27 9.49
CA ARG A 38 -7.30 1.37 8.42
C ARG A 38 -6.15 1.96 7.62
N LYS A 39 -5.21 1.09 7.20
CA LYS A 39 -4.18 1.45 6.23
C LYS A 39 -4.85 1.77 4.89
N ARG A 40 -4.54 2.93 4.34
CA ARG A 40 -4.98 3.38 3.02
C ARG A 40 -3.92 2.95 2.02
N TYR A 41 -4.21 1.90 1.26
CA TYR A 41 -3.38 1.49 0.14
C TYR A 41 -3.81 2.31 -1.07
N ASN A 42 -2.98 3.27 -1.49
CA ASN A 42 -3.21 3.90 -2.79
C ASN A 42 -2.91 2.86 -3.86
N THR A 43 -3.83 2.69 -4.81
CA THR A 43 -3.61 1.85 -5.99
C THR A 43 -2.52 2.50 -6.82
N VAL A 44 -1.27 2.07 -6.64
CA VAL A 44 -0.18 2.49 -7.51
C VAL A 44 -0.46 1.84 -8.86
N GLY A 45 -0.74 2.64 -9.88
CA GLY A 45 -0.94 2.14 -11.24
C GLY A 45 0.36 1.52 -11.74
N ILE A 46 0.49 0.20 -11.61
CA ILE A 46 1.66 -0.53 -12.11
C ILE A 46 1.59 -0.47 -13.64
N THR A 47 2.37 0.44 -14.22
CA THR A 47 2.51 0.54 -15.67
C THR A 47 3.70 -0.31 -16.09
N PHE A 48 3.44 -1.49 -16.66
CA PHE A 48 4.48 -2.31 -17.28
C PHE A 48 4.87 -1.66 -18.62
N LYS A 49 5.90 -0.81 -18.63
CA LYS A 49 6.56 -0.39 -19.88
C LYS A 49 7.64 -1.42 -20.24
N GLY A 50 7.20 -2.55 -20.77
CA GLY A 50 8.08 -3.57 -21.36
C GLY A 50 8.02 -3.53 -22.88
N SER A 51 8.93 -2.80 -23.53
CA SER A 51 9.16 -2.91 -24.97
C SER A 51 10.13 -4.07 -25.22
N GLY A 52 9.61 -5.28 -25.43
CA GLY A 52 10.47 -6.40 -25.84
C GLY A 52 10.04 -7.77 -25.33
N PHE A 53 8.85 -8.23 -25.71
CA PHE A 53 8.60 -9.67 -25.76
C PHE A 53 9.02 -10.16 -27.15
N TYR A 54 10.31 -10.48 -27.32
CA TYR A 54 10.73 -11.31 -28.45
C TYR A 54 10.43 -12.76 -28.08
N SER A 55 9.25 -13.25 -28.48
CA SER A 55 8.98 -14.68 -28.52
C SER A 55 9.81 -15.30 -29.64
N THR A 56 11.06 -15.63 -29.36
CA THR A 56 11.88 -16.46 -30.24
C THR A 56 11.69 -17.91 -29.80
N ASP A 57 10.58 -18.53 -30.18
CA ASP A 57 10.52 -19.99 -30.25
C ASP A 57 11.14 -20.38 -31.60
N LYS A 58 12.44 -20.65 -31.58
CA LYS A 58 13.10 -21.45 -32.62
C LYS A 58 13.14 -22.87 -32.09
N ASN A 59 12.18 -23.69 -32.49
CA ASN A 59 12.39 -25.12 -32.49
C ASN A 59 12.45 -25.59 -33.95
N SER A 60 13.68 -25.84 -34.41
CA SER A 60 13.95 -26.63 -35.61
C SER A 60 13.81 -28.10 -35.22
N ASN A 61 12.83 -28.79 -35.81
CA ASN A 61 12.97 -30.19 -36.22
C ASN A 61 11.90 -30.55 -37.25
#